data_AF-A0A0V0Q6Z4-F1
#
_entry.id   AF-A0A0V0Q6Z4-F1
#
_cell.length_a   1.000
_cell.length_b   1.000
_cell.length_c   1.000
_cell.angle_alpha   90.00
_cell.angle_beta   90.00
_cell.angle_gamma   90.00
#
_symmetry.space_group_name_H-M   'P 1'
#
loop_
_entity.id
_entity.type
_entity.pdbx_description
1 polymer ?
#
loop_
_entity_poly.entity_id
_entity_poly.type
_entity_poly.pdbx_seq_one_letter_code
_entity_poly.pdbx_strand_id
1 'polypeptide(L)'
;MTVFDKIISDRGSRYAVSGGPARTRAEAEALLAELRGNKRFAKATHNSWAAILSGEAVRDDDGESGASQIILQMLERAGLTDHVVIVTRWYGGKHLGGDRFRHVVDAVRHYLAQSGR
;
A
#
# COMPACT_ATOMS: atom_id res chain seq x y z
N MET A 1 -2.30 -4.38 -12.65
CA MET A 1 -2.82 -3.50 -11.57
C MET A 1 -2.62 -2.01 -11.87
N THR A 2 -3.18 -1.09 -11.08
CA THR A 2 -2.84 0.36 -11.13
C THR A 2 -1.66 0.67 -10.21
N VAL A 3 -0.69 1.45 -10.69
CA VAL A 3 0.54 1.81 -9.95
C VAL A 3 0.81 3.31 -10.08
N PHE A 4 1.00 3.99 -8.94
CA PHE A 4 1.46 5.37 -8.86
C PHE A 4 2.82 5.40 -8.14
N ASP A 5 3.91 5.49 -8.91
CA ASP A 5 5.29 5.56 -8.38
C ASP A 5 5.72 7.01 -8.09
N LYS A 6 6.61 7.18 -7.11
CA LYS A 6 7.23 8.46 -6.70
C LYS A 6 6.23 9.56 -6.33
N ILE A 7 5.12 9.20 -5.70
CA ILE A 7 4.07 10.15 -5.29
C ILE A 7 4.47 11.00 -4.08
N ILE A 8 5.38 10.51 -3.24
CA ILE A 8 5.85 11.21 -2.03
C ILE A 8 7.35 11.00 -1.86
N SER A 9 8.05 12.06 -1.43
CA SER A 9 9.46 12.01 -1.05
C SER A 9 9.69 12.84 0.21
N ASP A 10 10.30 12.27 1.25
CA ASP A 10 10.61 12.94 2.51
C ASP A 10 11.90 12.36 3.12
N ARG A 11 12.89 13.23 3.38
CA ARG A 11 14.18 12.88 4.01
C ARG A 11 14.83 11.63 3.37
N GLY A 12 14.76 11.54 2.05
CA GLY A 12 15.29 10.44 1.24
C GLY A 12 14.38 9.22 1.13
N SER A 13 13.37 9.09 2.00
CA SER A 13 12.36 8.04 1.86
C SER A 13 11.45 8.38 0.68
N ARG A 14 11.07 7.36 -0.08
CA ARG A 14 10.13 7.51 -1.20
C ARG A 14 8.95 6.57 -1.03
N TYR A 15 7.80 6.99 -1.53
CA TYR A 15 6.58 6.18 -1.50
C TYR A 15 5.95 6.05 -2.87
N ALA A 16 5.34 4.90 -3.08
CA ALA A 16 4.44 4.58 -4.17
C ALA A 16 3.17 3.95 -3.59
N VAL A 17 2.09 3.99 -4.35
CA VAL A 17 0.87 3.25 -4.02
C VAL A 17 0.36 2.52 -5.25
N SER A 18 -0.05 1.27 -5.05
CA SER A 18 -0.56 0.41 -6.10
C SER A 18 -1.82 -0.29 -5.62
N GLY A 19 -2.62 -0.81 -6.54
CA GLY A 19 -3.78 -1.60 -6.18
C GLY A 19 -4.54 -2.15 -7.36
N GLY A 20 -5.43 -3.09 -7.09
CA GLY A 20 -6.23 -3.78 -8.10
C GLY A 20 -7.32 -4.65 -7.49
N PRO A 21 -8.25 -5.14 -8.31
CA PRO A 21 -9.33 -6.02 -7.85
C PRO A 21 -8.75 -7.34 -7.33
N ALA A 22 -9.23 -7.78 -6.17
CA ALA A 22 -8.89 -9.07 -5.57
C ALA A 22 -10.02 -9.48 -4.62
N ARG A 23 -10.56 -10.68 -4.79
CA ARG A 23 -11.64 -11.25 -3.95
C ARG A 23 -11.15 -12.28 -2.95
N THR A 24 -9.92 -12.75 -3.13
CA THR A 24 -9.28 -13.76 -2.28
C THR A 24 -7.87 -13.33 -1.91
N ARG A 25 -7.36 -13.88 -0.80
CA ARG A 25 -5.97 -13.60 -0.37
C ARG A 25 -4.97 -14.00 -1.46
N ALA A 26 -5.20 -15.13 -2.14
CA ALA A 26 -4.35 -15.59 -3.23
C ALA A 26 -4.30 -14.58 -4.39
N GLU A 27 -5.41 -13.95 -4.74
CA GLU A 27 -5.44 -12.90 -5.77
C GLU A 27 -4.68 -11.64 -5.32
N ALA A 28 -4.84 -11.22 -4.07
CA ALA A 28 -4.11 -10.09 -3.51
C ALA A 28 -2.59 -10.36 -3.50
N GLU A 29 -2.17 -11.57 -3.12
CA GLU A 29 -0.78 -12.00 -3.14
C GLU A 29 -0.23 -12.13 -4.57
N ALA A 30 -1.05 -12.56 -5.53
CA ALA A 30 -0.67 -12.59 -6.94
C ALA A 30 -0.41 -11.18 -7.48
N LEU A 31 -1.23 -10.18 -7.10
CA LEU A 31 -0.98 -8.78 -7.44
C LEU A 31 0.28 -8.24 -6.75
N LEU A 32 0.52 -8.60 -5.49
CA LEU A 32 1.78 -8.24 -4.83
C LEU A 32 3.00 -8.86 -5.54
N ALA A 33 2.89 -10.11 -6.01
CA ALA A 33 3.92 -10.77 -6.79
C ALA A 33 4.13 -10.12 -8.17
N GLU A 34 3.04 -9.76 -8.88
CA GLU A 34 3.09 -8.96 -10.12
C GLU A 34 3.86 -7.65 -9.89
N LEU A 35 3.57 -6.95 -8.79
CA LEU A 35 4.21 -5.68 -8.42
C LEU A 35 5.72 -5.88 -8.20
N ARG A 36 6.07 -6.92 -7.44
CA ARG A 36 7.46 -7.32 -7.16
C ARG A 36 8.18 -7.88 -8.39
N GLY A 37 7.47 -8.24 -9.47
CA GLY A 37 8.09 -8.52 -10.77
C GLY A 37 8.90 -7.33 -11.31
N ASN A 38 8.54 -6.11 -10.92
CA ASN A 38 9.36 -4.93 -11.15
C ASN A 38 10.52 -4.86 -10.13
N LYS A 39 11.77 -4.89 -10.63
CA LYS A 39 13.00 -4.87 -9.82
C LYS A 39 13.06 -3.72 -8.81
N ARG A 40 12.44 -2.57 -9.10
CA ARG A 40 12.40 -1.42 -8.19
C ARG A 40 11.55 -1.72 -6.95
N PHE A 41 10.40 -2.35 -7.13
CA PHE A 41 9.46 -2.72 -6.06
C PHE A 41 9.92 -3.97 -5.30
N ALA A 42 10.58 -4.93 -5.98
CA ALA A 42 11.26 -6.04 -5.32
C ALA A 42 12.34 -5.59 -4.33
N LYS A 43 13.01 -4.46 -4.61
CA LYS A 43 14.05 -3.87 -3.76
C LYS A 43 13.51 -2.82 -2.80
N ALA A 44 12.20 -2.66 -2.70
CA ALA A 44 11.61 -1.77 -1.72
C ALA A 44 11.89 -2.27 -0.30
N THR A 45 11.93 -1.34 0.65
CA THR A 45 12.10 -1.70 2.06
C THR A 45 10.84 -2.36 2.59
N HIS A 46 9.68 -1.85 2.19
CA HIS A 46 8.38 -2.36 2.61
C HIS A 46 7.36 -2.25 1.46
N ASN A 47 6.51 -3.25 1.31
CA ASN A 47 5.30 -3.29 0.47
C ASN A 47 4.10 -3.69 1.35
N SER A 48 3.76 -2.84 2.33
CA SER A 48 2.64 -3.07 3.23
C SER A 48 1.32 -2.99 2.46
N TRP A 49 0.35 -3.85 2.78
CA TRP A 49 -0.91 -3.89 2.04
C TRP A 49 -2.09 -4.28 2.93
N ALA A 50 -3.29 -3.92 2.46
CA ALA A 50 -4.55 -4.41 3.01
C ALA A 50 -5.62 -4.52 1.92
N ALA A 51 -6.64 -5.31 2.23
CA ALA A 51 -7.84 -5.51 1.43
C ALA A 51 -9.02 -5.94 2.33
N ILE A 52 -10.25 -5.74 1.86
CA ILE A 52 -11.46 -6.35 2.42
C ILE A 52 -11.96 -7.35 1.38
N LEU A 53 -11.76 -8.64 1.62
CA LEU A 53 -11.93 -9.71 0.64
C LEU A 53 -13.17 -10.52 1.02
N SER A 54 -14.22 -10.49 0.20
CA SER A 54 -15.49 -11.17 0.52
C SER A 54 -16.05 -10.81 1.91
N GLY A 55 -15.83 -9.56 2.35
CA GLY A 55 -16.26 -9.04 3.65
C GLY A 55 -15.26 -9.24 4.80
N GLU A 56 -14.15 -9.95 4.59
CA GLU A 56 -13.13 -10.19 5.61
C GLU A 56 -11.89 -9.29 5.41
N ALA A 57 -11.43 -8.68 6.49
CA ALA A 57 -10.23 -7.86 6.48
C ALA A 57 -8.96 -8.73 6.40
N VAL A 58 -8.09 -8.42 5.43
CA VAL A 58 -6.81 -9.10 5.23
C VAL A 58 -5.71 -8.06 5.04
N ARG A 59 -4.57 -8.23 5.70
CA ARG A 59 -3.48 -7.24 5.74
C ARG A 59 -2.12 -7.84 6.04
N ASP A 60 -1.05 -7.13 5.66
CA ASP A 60 0.35 -7.44 5.98
C ASP A 60 1.19 -6.16 6.02
N ASP A 61 1.99 -6.00 7.08
CA ASP A 61 2.86 -4.83 7.28
C ASP A 61 4.16 -4.89 6.45
N ASP A 62 4.59 -6.06 5.97
CA ASP A 62 5.90 -6.26 5.30
C ASP A 62 7.06 -5.63 6.10
N GLY A 63 7.02 -5.75 7.44
CA GLY A 63 8.02 -5.22 8.36
C GLY A 63 7.85 -3.74 8.77
N GLU A 64 6.91 -3.00 8.18
CA GLU A 64 6.57 -1.64 8.63
C GLU A 64 5.37 -1.66 9.58
N SER A 65 5.62 -2.09 10.81
CA SER A 65 4.58 -2.32 11.83
C SER A 65 3.59 -1.15 11.94
N GLY A 66 2.31 -1.47 11.75
CA GLY A 66 1.18 -0.54 11.84
C GLY A 66 0.72 0.07 10.51
N ALA A 67 1.52 0.01 9.43
CA ALA A 67 1.14 0.59 8.14
C ALA A 67 -0.10 -0.10 7.54
N SER A 68 -0.15 -1.42 7.56
CA SER A 68 -1.27 -2.20 7.00
C SER A 68 -2.59 -1.98 7.74
N GLN A 69 -2.54 -1.72 9.05
CA GLN A 69 -3.75 -1.37 9.80
C GLN A 69 -4.30 -0.01 9.37
N ILE A 70 -3.42 0.96 9.10
CA ILE A 70 -3.82 2.28 8.58
C ILE A 70 -4.44 2.13 7.20
N ILE A 71 -3.82 1.33 6.31
CA ILE A 71 -4.37 1.07 4.97
C ILE A 71 -5.77 0.46 5.12
N LEU A 72 -5.92 -0.61 5.91
CA LEU A 72 -7.20 -1.29 6.13
C LEU A 72 -8.29 -0.32 6.61
N GLN A 73 -8.02 0.47 7.66
CA GLN A 73 -8.99 1.43 8.20
C GLN A 73 -9.44 2.46 7.17
N MET A 74 -8.57 2.84 6.24
CA MET A 74 -8.93 3.74 5.16
C MET A 74 -9.79 3.06 4.10
N LEU A 75 -9.53 1.79 3.78
CA LEU A 75 -10.38 1.02 2.86
C LEU A 75 -11.78 0.80 3.45
N GLU A 76 -11.86 0.49 4.74
CA GLU A 76 -13.13 0.35 5.48
C GLU A 76 -13.94 1.66 5.41
N ARG A 77 -13.31 2.80 5.67
CA ARG A 77 -13.97 4.12 5.59
C ARG A 77 -14.42 4.49 4.18
N ALA A 78 -13.67 4.06 3.17
CA ALA A 78 -14.03 4.28 1.77
C ALA A 78 -15.06 3.28 1.25
N GLY A 79 -15.41 2.24 2.03
CA GLY A 79 -16.25 1.14 1.54
C GLY A 79 -15.61 0.35 0.41
N LEU A 80 -14.27 0.33 0.33
CA LEU A 80 -13.54 -0.32 -0.75
C LEU A 80 -13.35 -1.81 -0.45
N THR A 81 -14.19 -2.65 -1.06
CA THR A 81 -14.13 -4.11 -0.95
C THR A 81 -13.62 -4.76 -2.23
N ASP A 82 -13.24 -6.03 -2.12
CA ASP A 82 -12.74 -6.88 -3.20
C ASP A 82 -11.64 -6.22 -4.03
N HIS A 83 -10.77 -5.50 -3.33
CA HIS A 83 -9.73 -4.67 -3.91
C HIS A 83 -8.56 -4.52 -2.92
N VAL A 84 -7.35 -4.78 -3.39
CA VAL A 84 -6.13 -4.62 -2.58
C VAL A 84 -5.49 -3.26 -2.84
N VAL A 85 -4.98 -2.64 -1.78
CA VAL A 85 -4.11 -1.46 -1.85
C VAL A 85 -2.78 -1.78 -1.18
N ILE A 86 -1.70 -1.50 -1.89
CA ILE A 86 -0.31 -1.75 -1.51
C ILE A 86 0.40 -0.40 -1.44
N VAL A 87 0.95 -0.05 -0.27
CA VAL A 87 1.82 1.10 -0.11
C VAL A 87 3.26 0.62 -0.07
N THR A 88 4.05 1.07 -1.04
CA THR A 88 5.46 0.72 -1.13
C THR A 88 6.31 1.85 -0.58
N ARG A 89 7.25 1.54 0.31
CA ARG A 89 8.24 2.47 0.85
C ARG A 89 9.66 2.02 0.53
N TRP A 90 10.48 2.96 0.07
CA TRP A 90 11.93 2.85 0.06
C TRP A 90 12.51 3.71 1.17
N TYR A 91 13.20 3.12 2.14
CA TYR A 91 13.82 3.84 3.25
C TYR A 91 15.01 4.68 2.78
N GLY A 92 15.04 5.94 3.19
CA GLY A 92 16.04 6.92 2.78
C GLY A 92 17.27 7.05 3.68
N GLY A 93 17.43 6.21 4.70
CA GLY A 93 18.52 6.33 5.68
C GLY A 93 18.24 7.28 6.86
N LYS A 94 17.12 8.02 6.87
CA LYS A 94 16.70 8.87 7.99
C LYS A 94 15.38 8.41 8.60
N HIS A 95 15.34 8.24 9.92
CA HIS A 95 14.12 7.90 10.64
C HIS A 95 13.09 9.02 10.52
N LEU A 96 11.87 8.65 10.11
CA LEU A 96 10.75 9.58 9.97
C LEU A 96 9.86 9.65 11.22
N GLY A 97 10.06 8.78 12.20
CA GLY A 97 9.15 8.68 13.35
C GLY A 97 7.72 8.43 12.88
N GLY A 98 6.77 9.22 13.38
CA GLY A 98 5.35 9.15 13.00
C GLY A 98 5.04 9.63 11.59
N ASP A 99 5.90 10.45 10.96
CA ASP A 99 5.63 10.98 9.61
C ASP A 99 5.52 9.87 8.55
N ARG A 100 6.17 8.72 8.77
CA ARG A 100 6.01 7.56 7.87
C ARG A 100 4.56 7.11 7.74
N PHE A 101 3.79 7.19 8.83
CA PHE A 101 2.38 6.82 8.85
C PHE A 101 1.51 7.89 8.21
N ARG A 102 1.86 9.17 8.35
CA ARG A 102 1.22 10.25 7.59
C ARG A 102 1.38 10.01 6.08
N HIS A 103 2.57 9.59 5.64
CA HIS A 103 2.81 9.28 4.23
C HIS A 103 2.06 8.04 3.74
N VAL A 104 1.84 7.03 4.59
CA VAL A 104 0.93 5.90 4.28
C VAL A 104 -0.50 6.41 4.05
N VAL A 105 -0.99 7.28 4.93
CA VAL A 105 -2.32 7.91 4.77
C VAL A 105 -2.41 8.70 3.46
N ASP A 106 -1.42 9.57 3.22
CA ASP A 106 -1.39 10.41 2.02
C ASP A 106 -1.29 9.57 0.74
N ALA A 107 -0.56 8.45 0.77
CA ALA A 107 -0.48 7.50 -0.33
C ALA A 107 -1.83 6.82 -0.63
N VAL A 108 -2.55 6.33 0.39
CA VAL A 108 -3.86 5.72 0.17
C VAL A 108 -4.89 6.76 -0.30
N ARG A 109 -4.87 7.99 0.25
CA ARG A 109 -5.71 9.09 -0.24
C ARG A 109 -5.46 9.38 -1.71
N HIS A 110 -4.20 9.42 -2.12
CA HIS A 110 -3.83 9.60 -3.52
C HIS A 110 -4.43 8.49 -4.40
N TYR A 111 -4.32 7.22 -3.97
CA TYR A 111 -4.88 6.09 -4.71
C TYR A 111 -6.39 6.20 -4.92
N LEU A 112 -7.14 6.49 -3.84
CA LEU A 112 -8.60 6.62 -3.87
C LEU A 112 -9.02 7.77 -4.81
N ALA A 113 -8.42 8.94 -4.63
CA ALA A 113 -8.70 10.12 -5.45
C ALA A 113 -8.45 9.88 -6.95
N GLN A 114 -7.35 9.22 -7.31
CA GLN A 114 -7.02 8.94 -8.71
C GLN A 114 -7.82 7.78 -9.32
N SER A 115 -8.32 6.86 -8.48
CA SER A 115 -9.10 5.71 -8.94
C SER A 115 -10.61 6.01 -9.04
N GLY A 116 -11.03 7.23 -8.71
CA GLY A 116 -12.44 7.63 -8.65
C GLY A 116 -13.22 6.86 -7.57
N ARG A 117 -12.55 6.51 -6.48
CA ARG A 117 -13.12 5.71 -5.38
C ARG A 117 -13.15 6.51 -4.08
#